data_AF-A0A6A5HSC7-F1
#
_entry.id   AF-A0A6A5HSC7-F1
#
_cell.length_a   1.000
_cell.length_b   1.000
_cell.length_c   1.000
_cell.angle_alpha   90.00
_cell.angle_beta   90.00
_cell.angle_gamma   90.00
#
_symmetry.space_group_name_H-M   'P 1'
#
loop_
_entity.id
_entity.type
_entity.pdbx_description
1 polymer ?
#
loop_
_entity_poly.entity_id
_entity_poly.type
_entity_poly.pdbx_seq_one_letter_code
_entity_poly.pdbx_strand_id
1 'polypeptide(L)'
;MTKKLSYPGLKCVLEYLEANRRIYITARSPALQRVEKSIPLHLEFLKIWNKIDLNFMEMGVYSDTNIDNQIKFTMRGKKYLRPYPMHLTYEEAAEEMHEYYFGGRLNIYTDYFWFFKREVENYPKFIVKTNELTVYDFRLDDIRQAKFQNFKI
;
A
#
# COMPACT_ATOMS: atom_id res chain seq x y z
N MET A 1 16.68 11.61 31.27
CA MET A 1 16.61 12.38 30.02
C MET A 1 16.48 11.42 28.84
N THR A 2 15.29 11.30 28.25
CA THR A 2 15.10 10.52 27.03
C THR A 2 15.69 11.31 25.86
N LYS A 3 16.89 10.92 25.39
CA LYS A 3 17.44 11.44 24.14
C LYS A 3 16.48 11.05 23.02
N LYS A 4 15.61 11.97 22.60
CA LYS A 4 14.81 11.80 21.39
C LYS A 4 15.81 11.60 20.25
N LEU A 5 15.67 10.50 19.50
CA LEU A 5 16.46 10.28 18.28
C LEU A 5 16.37 11.54 17.41
N SER A 6 17.53 12.04 16.97
CA SER A 6 17.56 13.15 16.03
C SER A 6 16.88 12.73 14.72
N TYR A 7 16.29 13.71 14.02
CA TYR A 7 15.50 13.49 12.82
C TYR A 7 16.21 12.63 11.74
N PRO A 8 17.52 12.78 11.46
CA PRO A 8 18.24 11.91 10.53
C PRO A 8 18.35 10.46 11.01
N GLY A 9 18.60 10.25 12.31
CA GLY A 9 18.71 8.91 12.89
C GLY A 9 17.40 8.13 12.83
N LEU A 10 16.27 8.81 13.08
CA LEU A 10 14.94 8.21 12.96
C LEU A 10 14.62 7.77 11.53
N LYS A 11 14.93 8.61 10.53
CA LYS A 11 14.71 8.25 9.12
C LYS A 11 15.47 7.00 8.72
N CYS A 12 16.78 6.97 9.03
CA CYS A 12 17.63 5.81 8.76
C CYS A 12 17.07 4.53 9.40
N VAL A 13 16.69 4.59 10.68
CA VAL A 13 16.10 3.42 11.36
C VAL A 13 14.81 2.97 10.68
N LEU A 14 13.90 3.90 10.34
CA LEU A 14 12.64 3.54 9.69
C LEU A 14 12.86 2.96 8.28
N GLU A 15 13.85 3.45 7.53
CA GLU A 15 14.14 2.99 6.17
C GLU A 15 14.53 1.51 6.11
N TYR A 16 15.33 1.06 7.08
CA TYR A 16 15.83 -0.32 7.13
C TYR A 16 14.95 -1.30 7.94
N LEU A 17 13.82 -0.83 8.50
CA LEU A 17 12.83 -1.74 9.07
C LEU A 17 12.06 -2.44 7.96
N GLU A 18 11.73 -3.72 8.18
CA GLU A 18 10.80 -4.45 7.31
C GLU A 18 9.49 -3.66 7.14
N ALA A 19 9.05 -3.52 5.89
CA ALA A 19 7.99 -2.60 5.48
C ALA A 19 6.68 -2.73 6.28
N ASN A 20 6.19 -3.96 6.49
CA ASN A 20 4.94 -4.18 7.21
C ASN A 20 5.08 -3.81 8.70
N ARG A 21 6.21 -4.17 9.33
CA ARG A 21 6.51 -3.75 10.71
C ARG A 21 6.62 -2.24 10.85
N ARG A 22 7.29 -1.60 9.89
CA ARG A 22 7.45 -0.14 9.84
C ARG A 22 6.09 0.55 9.80
N ILE A 23 5.20 0.16 8.88
CA ILE A 23 3.84 0.71 8.77
C ILE A 23 3.06 0.49 10.08
N TYR A 24 3.14 -0.70 10.67
CA TYR A 24 2.45 -1.02 11.92
C TYR A 24 2.93 -0.20 13.12
N ILE A 25 4.23 0.07 13.22
CA ILE A 25 4.81 0.89 14.30
C ILE A 25 4.37 2.35 14.15
N THR A 26 4.47 2.89 12.94
CA THR A 26 4.18 4.32 12.68
C THR A 26 2.69 4.63 12.67
N ALA A 27 1.83 3.63 12.43
CA ALA A 27 0.36 3.73 12.55
C ALA A 27 -0.10 4.32 13.89
N ARG A 28 0.69 4.16 14.96
CA ARG A 28 0.37 4.60 16.31
C ARG A 28 0.67 6.07 16.58
N SER A 29 1.29 6.78 15.64
CA SER A 29 1.68 8.19 15.81
C SER A 29 1.62 8.95 14.49
N PRO A 30 0.71 9.93 14.33
CA PRO A 30 0.61 10.75 13.12
C PRO A 30 1.91 11.50 12.79
N ALA A 31 2.70 11.86 13.81
CA ALA A 31 4.01 12.47 13.60
C ALA A 31 5.00 11.49 12.96
N LEU A 32 5.05 10.25 13.43
CA LEU A 32 5.90 9.21 12.84
C LEU A 32 5.42 8.80 11.45
N GLN A 33 4.10 8.69 11.27
CA GLN A 33 3.51 8.34 9.97
C GLN A 33 3.88 9.35 8.88
N ARG A 34 3.89 10.65 9.18
CA ARG A 34 4.33 11.68 8.22
C ARG A 34 5.79 11.51 7.80
N VAL A 35 6.67 11.23 8.75
CA VAL A 35 8.10 10.99 8.46
C VAL A 35 8.26 9.71 7.65
N GLU A 36 7.56 8.65 8.06
CA GLU A 36 7.54 7.36 7.41
C GLU A 36 7.10 7.48 5.94
N LYS A 37 5.99 8.18 5.67
CA LYS A 37 5.50 8.37 4.29
C LYS A 37 6.49 9.11 3.37
N SER A 38 7.41 9.90 3.95
CA SER A 38 8.45 10.61 3.17
C SER A 38 9.64 9.73 2.75
N ILE A 39 9.77 8.53 3.32
CA ILE A 39 10.85 7.59 3.04
C ILE A 39 10.32 6.53 2.06
N PRO A 40 11.08 6.12 1.04
CA PRO A 40 10.67 5.03 0.15
C PRO A 40 10.27 3.76 0.91
N LEU A 41 9.27 3.05 0.37
CA LEU A 41 8.87 1.75 0.89
C LEU A 41 9.59 0.66 0.09
N HIS A 42 10.36 -0.18 0.77
CA HIS A 42 11.10 -1.30 0.15
C HIS A 42 10.33 -2.61 0.35
N LEU A 43 9.96 -3.23 -0.76
CA LEU A 43 9.16 -4.45 -0.79
C LEU A 43 9.91 -5.53 -1.60
N GLU A 44 9.68 -6.79 -1.26
CA GLU A 44 10.00 -7.92 -2.12
C GLU A 44 8.86 -8.10 -3.14
N PHE A 45 7.62 -7.99 -2.67
CA PHE A 45 6.42 -8.16 -3.49
C PHE A 45 5.40 -7.06 -3.23
N LEU A 46 4.95 -6.41 -4.30
CA LEU A 46 3.78 -5.55 -4.33
C LEU A 46 2.75 -6.13 -5.31
N LYS A 47 1.54 -6.44 -4.83
CA LYS A 47 0.42 -6.84 -5.68
C LYS A 47 -0.77 -5.93 -5.50
N ILE A 48 -1.36 -5.49 -6.60
CA ILE A 48 -2.57 -4.67 -6.59
C ILE A 48 -3.65 -5.30 -7.47
N TRP A 49 -4.73 -5.75 -6.84
CA TRP A 49 -5.97 -6.18 -7.48
C TRP A 49 -7.15 -5.54 -6.72
N ASN A 50 -8.29 -6.23 -6.60
CA ASN A 50 -9.38 -5.88 -5.66
C ASN A 50 -8.97 -5.85 -4.16
N LYS A 51 -7.67 -5.90 -3.85
CA LYS A 51 -6.98 -5.98 -2.56
C LYS A 51 -5.51 -5.60 -2.80
N ILE A 52 -4.78 -5.42 -1.71
CA ILE A 52 -3.37 -5.06 -1.72
C ILE A 52 -2.55 -6.15 -1.02
N ASP A 53 -1.46 -6.60 -1.65
CA ASP A 53 -0.43 -7.40 -0.99
C ASP A 53 0.87 -6.60 -0.84
N LEU A 54 1.38 -6.54 0.39
CA LEU A 54 2.71 -6.02 0.73
C LEU A 54 3.52 -7.13 1.41
N ASN A 55 4.59 -7.66 0.80
CA ASN A 55 5.47 -8.68 1.39
C ASN A 55 4.70 -9.80 2.15
N PHE A 56 3.74 -10.45 1.48
CA PHE A 56 2.88 -11.52 2.04
C PHE A 56 1.83 -11.10 3.08
N MET A 57 1.55 -9.80 3.21
CA MET A 57 0.41 -9.26 3.95
C MET A 57 -0.67 -8.85 2.96
N GLU A 58 -1.72 -9.67 2.84
CA GLU A 58 -2.91 -9.38 2.02
C GLU A 58 -3.89 -8.54 2.82
N MET A 59 -4.45 -7.50 2.20
CA MET A 59 -5.37 -6.55 2.81
C MET A 59 -6.49 -6.21 1.85
N GLY A 60 -7.73 -6.44 2.25
CA GLY A 60 -8.89 -6.09 1.43
C GLY A 60 -10.06 -5.63 2.28
N VAL A 61 -10.86 -4.74 1.71
CA VAL A 61 -12.17 -4.37 2.24
C VAL A 61 -13.17 -5.45 1.82
N TYR A 62 -14.10 -5.80 2.70
CA TYR A 62 -15.18 -6.73 2.42
C TYR A 62 -16.50 -6.13 2.90
N SER A 63 -17.46 -6.08 1.99
CA SER A 63 -18.87 -5.85 2.29
C SER A 63 -19.62 -7.12 1.87
N ASP A 64 -20.05 -7.91 2.84
CA ASP A 64 -21.01 -9.00 2.60
C ASP A 64 -22.28 -8.62 3.38
N THR A 65 -23.45 -8.87 2.82
CA THR A 65 -24.73 -8.57 3.48
C THR A 65 -24.91 -9.34 4.79
N ASN A 66 -24.10 -10.39 5.03
CA ASN A 66 -24.12 -11.22 6.24
C ASN A 66 -22.93 -11.01 7.19
N ILE A 67 -21.97 -10.15 6.84
CA ILE A 67 -20.77 -9.89 7.66
C ILE A 67 -20.69 -8.38 7.83
N ASP A 68 -20.52 -7.90 9.07
CA ASP A 68 -20.31 -6.46 9.32
C ASP A 68 -19.29 -5.88 8.33
N ASN A 69 -19.36 -4.58 8.03
CA ASN A 69 -18.36 -3.90 7.22
C ASN A 69 -16.94 -4.08 7.82
N GLN A 70 -16.06 -4.88 7.19
CA GLN A 70 -14.71 -5.16 7.74
C GLN A 70 -13.59 -5.05 6.72
N ILE A 71 -12.44 -4.67 7.24
CA ILE A 71 -11.15 -4.81 6.60
C ILE A 71 -10.53 -6.11 7.10
N LYS A 72 -10.14 -6.97 6.17
CA LYS A 72 -9.47 -8.24 6.46
C LYS A 72 -7.99 -8.13 6.13
N PHE A 73 -7.18 -8.56 7.08
CA PHE A 73 -5.74 -8.71 6.97
C PHE A 73 -5.40 -10.19 7.02
N THR A 74 -4.71 -10.70 6.01
CA THR A 74 -4.19 -12.07 6.01
C THR A 74 -2.67 -12.03 6.02
N MET A 75 -2.05 -12.64 7.03
CA MET A 75 -0.60 -12.72 7.15
C MET A 75 -0.20 -14.13 7.51
N ARG A 76 0.57 -14.79 6.64
CA ARG A 76 1.08 -16.17 6.86
C ARG A 76 -0.03 -17.15 7.27
N GLY A 77 -1.18 -17.08 6.58
CA GLY A 77 -2.35 -17.92 6.83
C GLY A 77 -3.23 -17.49 8.02
N LYS A 78 -2.78 -16.56 8.87
CA LYS A 78 -3.60 -15.98 9.94
C LYS A 78 -4.46 -14.85 9.40
N LYS A 79 -5.73 -14.81 9.81
CA LYS A 79 -6.69 -13.78 9.41
C LYS A 79 -7.00 -12.89 10.61
N TYR A 80 -6.99 -11.59 10.38
CA TYR A 80 -7.40 -10.58 11.34
C TYR A 80 -8.47 -9.71 10.68
N LEU A 81 -9.51 -9.42 11.45
CA LEU A 81 -10.65 -8.67 10.97
C LEU A 81 -10.75 -7.38 11.78
N ARG A 82 -10.99 -6.27 11.10
CA ARG A 82 -11.18 -4.96 11.72
C ARG A 82 -12.43 -4.30 11.15
N PRO A 83 -13.44 -3.97 11.96
CA PRO A 83 -14.60 -3.26 11.46
C PRO A 83 -14.18 -1.86 10.98
N TYR A 84 -14.78 -1.40 9.89
CA TYR A 84 -14.73 0.02 9.49
C TYR A 84 -16.09 0.67 9.77
N PRO A 85 -16.14 2.01 9.91
CA PRO A 85 -17.38 2.70 10.29
C PRO A 85 -18.56 2.34 9.38
N MET A 86 -19.72 2.04 9.97
CA MET A 86 -20.92 1.63 9.21
C MET A 86 -21.43 2.69 8.22
N HIS A 87 -21.09 3.96 8.44
CA HIS A 87 -21.50 5.05 7.55
C HIS A 87 -20.69 5.08 6.25
N LEU A 88 -19.52 4.44 6.21
CA LEU A 88 -18.71 4.38 5.00
C LEU A 88 -19.24 3.27 4.09
N THR A 89 -19.33 3.59 2.79
CA THR A 89 -19.54 2.57 1.76
C THR A 89 -18.30 1.68 1.61
N TYR A 90 -18.45 0.61 0.84
CA TYR A 90 -17.33 -0.25 0.47
C TYR A 90 -16.24 0.56 -0.27
N GLU A 91 -16.66 1.39 -1.22
CA GLU A 91 -15.78 2.20 -2.06
C GLU A 91 -15.02 3.23 -1.22
N GLU A 92 -15.72 3.95 -0.33
CA GLU A 92 -15.10 4.94 0.56
C GLU A 92 -14.06 4.28 1.49
N ALA A 93 -14.39 3.12 2.06
CA ALA A 93 -13.46 2.38 2.91
C ALA A 93 -12.25 1.86 2.12
N ALA A 94 -12.42 1.47 0.86
CA ALA A 94 -11.32 1.07 -0.02
C ALA A 94 -10.41 2.25 -0.36
N GLU A 95 -10.99 3.41 -0.68
CA GLU A 95 -10.24 4.65 -0.93
C GLU A 95 -9.43 5.08 0.30
N GLU A 96 -10.03 5.07 1.49
CA GLU A 96 -9.30 5.36 2.73
C GLU A 96 -8.15 4.37 2.98
N MET A 97 -8.36 3.08 2.70
CA MET A 97 -7.28 2.08 2.77
C MET A 97 -6.16 2.42 1.79
N HIS A 98 -6.49 2.72 0.53
CA HIS A 98 -5.49 3.03 -0.49
C HIS A 98 -4.70 4.29 -0.11
N GLU A 99 -5.37 5.33 0.37
CA GLU A 99 -4.74 6.57 0.84
C GLU A 99 -3.86 6.33 2.09
N TYR A 100 -4.25 5.41 2.97
CA TYR A 100 -3.44 5.03 4.11
C TYR A 100 -2.11 4.35 3.67
N TYR A 101 -2.16 3.40 2.73
CA TYR A 101 -1.02 2.59 2.29
C TYR A 101 -0.17 3.21 1.18
N PHE A 102 -0.72 4.08 0.35
CA PHE A 102 -0.01 4.67 -0.78
C PHE A 102 -0.03 6.20 -0.77
N GLY A 103 -1.10 6.79 -0.23
CA GLY A 103 -1.27 8.23 -0.15
C GLY A 103 -0.12 8.95 0.57
N GLY A 104 0.35 10.06 -0.01
CA GLY A 104 1.48 10.83 0.50
C GLY A 104 2.85 10.14 0.40
N ARG A 105 2.93 8.89 -0.08
CA ARG A 105 4.18 8.20 -0.41
C ARG A 105 4.46 8.36 -1.90
N LEU A 106 5.61 8.94 -2.25
CA LEU A 106 5.94 9.18 -3.66
C LEU A 106 6.62 7.97 -4.32
N ASN A 107 7.42 7.20 -3.58
CA ASN A 107 8.29 6.17 -4.13
C ASN A 107 8.11 4.83 -3.42
N ILE A 108 7.95 3.78 -4.21
CA ILE A 108 7.94 2.39 -3.77
C ILE A 108 8.97 1.63 -4.60
N TYR A 109 9.87 0.93 -3.91
CA TYR A 109 10.85 0.07 -4.54
C TYR A 109 10.49 -1.37 -4.23
N THR A 110 10.28 -2.18 -5.25
CA THR A 110 9.84 -3.56 -5.10
C THR A 110 10.63 -4.48 -6.00
N ASP A 111 10.92 -5.72 -5.61
CA ASP A 111 11.57 -6.64 -6.56
C ASP A 111 10.59 -7.13 -7.62
N TYR A 112 9.35 -7.42 -7.21
CA TYR A 112 8.27 -7.84 -8.09
C TYR A 112 7.04 -6.96 -7.92
N PHE A 113 6.61 -6.30 -8.99
CA PHE A 113 5.37 -5.53 -9.05
C PHE A 113 4.36 -6.23 -9.95
N TRP A 114 3.18 -6.48 -9.41
CA TRP A 114 2.09 -7.15 -10.11
C TRP A 114 0.80 -6.37 -9.94
N PHE A 115 0.03 -6.15 -11.02
CA PHE A 115 -1.28 -5.53 -10.88
C PHE A 115 -2.29 -5.84 -11.99
N PHE A 116 -3.59 -5.71 -11.66
CA PHE A 116 -4.68 -5.56 -12.65
C PHE A 116 -4.85 -4.10 -13.03
N LYS A 117 -4.78 -3.79 -14.33
CA LYS A 117 -4.76 -2.39 -14.80
C LYS A 117 -5.96 -1.57 -14.33
N ARG A 118 -7.18 -2.08 -14.48
CA ARG A 118 -8.43 -1.36 -14.14
C ARG A 118 -8.51 -0.95 -12.67
N GLU A 119 -7.87 -1.72 -11.78
CA GLU A 119 -7.91 -1.46 -10.34
C GLU A 119 -6.96 -0.34 -9.93
N VAL A 120 -5.81 -0.20 -10.60
CA VAL A 120 -4.78 0.79 -10.23
C VAL A 120 -5.17 2.22 -10.61
N GLU A 121 -6.13 2.41 -11.52
CA GLU A 121 -6.60 3.75 -11.92
C GLU A 121 -7.20 4.54 -10.75
N ASN A 122 -7.72 3.83 -9.74
CA ASN A 122 -8.35 4.41 -8.54
C ASN A 122 -7.38 4.54 -7.34
N TYR A 123 -6.07 4.34 -7.55
CA TYR A 123 -5.08 4.43 -6.48
C TYR A 123 -4.45 5.83 -6.41
N PRO A 124 -3.96 6.26 -5.23
CA PRO A 124 -3.13 7.45 -5.12
C PRO A 124 -1.94 7.40 -6.08
N LYS A 125 -1.47 8.55 -6.55
CA LYS A 125 -0.33 8.61 -7.46
C LYS A 125 0.98 8.30 -6.71
N PHE A 126 1.70 7.29 -7.15
CA PHE A 126 3.05 6.94 -6.69
C PHE A 126 3.91 6.40 -7.84
N ILE A 127 5.22 6.44 -7.65
CA ILE A 127 6.21 5.88 -8.59
C ILE A 127 6.68 4.54 -8.03
N VAL A 128 6.63 3.50 -8.86
CA VAL A 128 7.21 2.19 -8.55
C VAL A 128 8.49 1.99 -9.33
N LYS A 129 9.59 1.67 -8.64
CA LYS A 129 10.76 1.07 -9.27
C LYS A 129 10.74 -0.42 -8.99
N THR A 130 10.82 -1.23 -10.05
CA THR A 130 10.74 -2.69 -9.93
C THR A 130 11.74 -3.40 -10.81
N ASN A 131 12.22 -4.57 -10.35
CA ASN A 131 13.07 -5.44 -11.17
C ASN A 131 12.20 -6.22 -12.16
N GLU A 132 11.04 -6.68 -11.70
CA GLU A 132 10.07 -7.43 -12.49
C GLU A 132 8.70 -6.78 -12.45
N LEU A 133 8.04 -6.69 -13.61
CA LEU A 133 6.71 -6.11 -13.76
C LEU A 133 5.77 -7.10 -14.45
N THR A 134 4.64 -7.39 -13.83
CA THR A 134 3.56 -8.17 -14.43
C THR A 134 2.26 -7.38 -14.42
N VAL A 135 1.60 -7.29 -15.57
CA VAL A 135 0.34 -6.55 -15.70
C VAL A 135 -0.73 -7.44 -16.32
N TYR A 136 -1.93 -7.42 -15.74
CA TYR A 136 -3.11 -8.14 -16.22
C TYR A 136 -4.22 -7.18 -16.69
N ASP A 137 -5.09 -7.67 -17.56
CA ASP A 137 -6.23 -6.93 -18.16
C ASP A 137 -5.79 -5.66 -18.91
N PHE A 138 -4.80 -5.84 -19.81
CA PHE A 138 -4.31 -4.81 -20.71
C PHE A 138 -5.12 -4.84 -22.02
N ARG A 139 -5.69 -3.71 -22.44
CA ARG A 139 -6.32 -3.61 -23.78
C ARG A 139 -5.24 -3.33 -24.82
N LEU A 140 -5.46 -3.77 -26.05
CA LEU A 140 -4.51 -3.55 -27.16
C LEU A 140 -4.24 -2.05 -27.39
N ASP A 141 -5.25 -1.20 -27.18
CA ASP A 141 -5.14 0.26 -27.33
C ASP A 141 -4.24 0.90 -26.27
N ASP A 142 -4.10 0.27 -25.11
CA ASP A 142 -3.22 0.70 -24.03
C ASP A 142 -1.75 0.50 -24.39
N ILE A 143 -1.44 -0.52 -25.21
CA ILE A 143 -0.10 -0.82 -25.70
C ILE A 143 0.37 0.27 -26.65
N ARG A 144 -0.54 0.79 -27.50
CA ARG A 144 -0.24 1.88 -28.45
C ARG A 144 0.01 3.21 -27.74
N GLN A 145 -0.54 3.39 -26.54
CA GLN A 145 -0.37 4.57 -25.71
C GLN A 145 0.69 4.40 -24.61
N ALA A 146 1.50 3.33 -24.63
CA ALA A 146 2.49 3.00 -23.59
C ALA A 146 3.68 3.97 -23.49
N LYS A 147 3.42 5.28 -23.44
CA LYS A 147 4.05 6.16 -22.47
C LYS A 147 3.23 6.00 -21.19
N PHE A 148 3.70 5.17 -20.28
CA PHE A 148 3.18 5.05 -18.93
C PHE A 148 3.14 6.45 -18.27
N GLN A 149 2.05 7.21 -18.45
CA GLN A 149 1.96 8.60 -17.97
C GLN A 149 1.92 8.70 -16.43
N ASN A 150 1.80 7.57 -15.73
CA ASN A 150 1.84 7.49 -14.27
C ASN A 150 3.02 6.66 -13.71
N PHE A 151 3.83 6.01 -14.55
CA PHE A 151 4.94 5.17 -14.10
C PHE A 151 6.16 5.36 -15.00
N LYS A 152 7.19 6.07 -14.55
CA LYS A 152 8.51 5.97 -15.18
C LYS A 152 9.19 4.72 -14.63
N ILE A 153 9.32 3.70 -15.49
CA ILE A 153 10.28 2.60 -15.29
C ILE A 153 11.69 3.20 -15.38
#